data_AF-A0A8K0UHP3-F1
#
_entry.id   AF-A0A8K0UHP3-F1
#
_cell.length_a   1.000
_cell.length_b   1.000
_cell.length_c   1.000
_cell.angle_alpha   90.00
_cell.angle_beta   90.00
_cell.angle_gamma   90.00
#
_symmetry.space_group_name_H-M   'P 1'
#
loop_
_entity.id
_entity.type
_entity.pdbx_description
1 polymer ?
#
loop_
_entity_poly.entity_id
_entity_poly.type
_entity_poly.pdbx_seq_one_letter_code
_entity_poly.pdbx_strand_id
1 'polypeptide(L)'
;MAASSQLVPELLGFVPQFLLDDIVDTANDEVRRAVDAMEGFLRRWVASRAQKVGEWDHNQDIEQGLVAFQTLLYNHVDIAFDYFEVWSMRNIFAVRPGLPIVAPHQQGLNLDHTPDEEGALLAEIEELRRKINTQRKLNRLFSLAARASAAQRVHAESRLTRLSFLRSPHLQSLHTLLPDSFTNMYAAVASLPPHDHAPARSPADPGKRPWETSKSGYLSWARDQLVARTKGEENGDGDGDGRGQGSSAVGALVASADQVARVEDVKAILATGQQRQRQQQQDVQMDVR
;
A
#
# COMPACT_ATOMS: atom_id res chain seq x y z
N MET A 1 -16.68 -4.19 -42.27
CA MET A 1 -18.15 -4.25 -42.05
C MET A 1 -18.55 -4.53 -40.59
N ALA A 2 -17.61 -4.73 -39.65
CA ALA A 2 -17.89 -5.05 -38.24
C ALA A 2 -17.57 -3.90 -37.24
N ALA A 3 -17.06 -2.76 -37.69
CA ALA A 3 -16.60 -1.68 -36.80
C ALA A 3 -17.75 -0.91 -36.11
N SER A 4 -18.95 -0.90 -36.70
CA SER A 4 -20.07 -0.09 -36.22
C SER A 4 -20.76 -0.63 -34.97
N SER A 5 -20.73 -1.94 -34.72
CA SER A 5 -21.42 -2.54 -33.56
C SER A 5 -20.68 -2.31 -32.24
N GLN A 6 -19.37 -2.07 -32.27
CA GLN A 6 -18.57 -1.77 -31.08
C GLN A 6 -18.38 -0.26 -30.87
N LEU A 7 -18.29 0.51 -31.97
CA LEU A 7 -18.11 1.96 -31.91
C LEU A 7 -19.28 2.69 -31.25
N VAL A 8 -20.52 2.25 -31.51
CA VAL A 8 -21.71 2.91 -30.97
C VAL A 8 -21.80 2.74 -29.44
N PRO A 9 -21.66 1.52 -28.88
CA PRO A 9 -21.56 1.36 -27.43
C PRO A 9 -20.37 2.07 -26.81
N GLU A 10 -19.23 2.09 -27.49
CA GLU A 10 -18.02 2.79 -27.03
C GLU A 10 -18.24 4.31 -26.94
N LEU A 11 -18.93 4.90 -27.92
CA LEU A 11 -19.22 6.34 -27.94
C LEU A 11 -20.29 6.74 -26.91
N LEU A 12 -21.32 5.91 -26.75
CA LEU A 12 -22.44 6.19 -25.84
C LEU A 12 -22.14 5.80 -24.38
N GLY A 13 -21.21 4.87 -24.16
CA GLY A 13 -20.91 4.30 -22.85
C GLY A 13 -21.94 3.26 -22.37
N PHE A 14 -22.94 2.94 -23.20
CA PHE A 14 -23.95 1.91 -22.94
C PHE A 14 -24.38 1.24 -24.24
N VAL A 15 -24.98 0.05 -24.15
CA VAL A 15 -25.52 -0.66 -25.31
C VAL A 15 -26.91 -0.11 -25.63
N PRO A 16 -27.17 0.42 -26.84
CA PRO A 16 -28.45 1.05 -27.19
C PRO A 16 -29.68 0.15 -27.01
N GLN A 17 -29.50 -1.17 -27.14
CA GLN A 17 -30.58 -2.13 -26.97
C GLN A 17 -31.17 -2.08 -25.56
N PHE A 18 -30.34 -1.93 -24.51
CA PHE A 18 -30.84 -1.80 -23.14
C PHE A 18 -31.67 -0.54 -22.93
N LEU A 19 -31.32 0.57 -23.59
CA LEU A 19 -32.14 1.78 -23.54
C LEU A 19 -33.51 1.56 -24.20
N LEU A 20 -33.55 0.82 -25.31
CA LEU A 20 -34.80 0.52 -26.00
C LEU A 20 -35.67 -0.43 -25.15
N ASP A 21 -35.07 -1.45 -24.54
CA ASP A 21 -35.75 -2.37 -23.62
C ASP A 21 -36.37 -1.58 -22.44
N ASP A 22 -35.59 -0.70 -21.79
CA ASP A 22 -36.06 0.13 -20.67
C ASP A 22 -37.24 1.04 -21.08
N ILE A 23 -37.21 1.58 -22.31
CA ILE A 23 -38.30 2.40 -22.86
C ILE A 23 -39.56 1.55 -23.07
N VAL A 24 -39.42 0.35 -23.62
CA VAL A 24 -40.55 -0.57 -23.86
C VAL A 24 -41.17 -1.01 -22.54
N ASP A 25 -40.35 -1.36 -21.56
CA ASP A 25 -40.82 -1.74 -20.22
C ASP A 25 -41.57 -0.60 -19.54
N THR A 26 -41.01 0.62 -19.58
CA THR A 26 -41.65 1.81 -19.03
C THR A 26 -42.98 2.10 -19.73
N ALA A 27 -43.02 2.00 -21.06
CA ALA A 27 -44.24 2.24 -21.82
C ALA A 27 -45.33 1.19 -21.54
N ASN A 28 -44.95 -0.09 -21.43
CA ASN A 28 -45.88 -1.16 -21.08
C ASN A 28 -46.47 -0.98 -19.67
N ASP A 29 -45.65 -0.53 -18.72
CA ASP A 29 -46.11 -0.18 -17.38
C ASP A 29 -47.09 1.00 -17.39
N GLU A 30 -46.83 2.04 -18.16
CA GLU A 30 -47.74 3.18 -18.29
C GLU A 30 -49.04 2.81 -19.01
N VAL A 31 -48.99 1.97 -20.04
CA VAL A 31 -50.19 1.45 -20.72
C VAL A 31 -51.05 0.64 -19.73
N ARG A 32 -50.43 -0.21 -18.89
CA ARG A 32 -51.14 -0.94 -17.83
C ARG A 32 -51.81 0.01 -16.84
N ARG A 33 -51.09 1.01 -16.34
CA ARG A 33 -51.63 2.04 -15.44
C ARG A 33 -52.79 2.80 -16.06
N ALA A 34 -52.72 3.12 -17.35
CA ALA A 34 -53.79 3.80 -18.07
C ALA A 34 -55.05 2.94 -18.20
N VAL A 35 -54.89 1.64 -18.49
CA VAL A 35 -56.00 0.67 -18.53
C VAL A 35 -56.64 0.51 -17.15
N ASP A 36 -55.84 0.37 -16.09
CA ASP A 36 -56.34 0.27 -14.71
C ASP A 36 -57.11 1.54 -14.28
N ALA A 37 -56.57 2.71 -14.65
CA ALA A 37 -57.23 4.00 -14.38
C ALA A 37 -58.56 4.13 -15.15
N MET A 38 -58.60 3.66 -16.40
CA MET A 38 -59.80 3.61 -17.23
C MET A 38 -60.85 2.67 -16.61
N GLU A 39 -60.45 1.48 -16.16
CA GLU A 39 -61.32 0.55 -15.44
C GLU A 39 -61.94 1.21 -14.21
N GLY A 40 -61.09 1.81 -13.36
CA GLY A 40 -61.55 2.52 -12.17
C GLY A 40 -62.52 3.66 -12.50
N PHE A 41 -62.28 4.39 -13.59
CA PHE A 41 -63.19 5.44 -14.07
C PHE A 41 -64.53 4.87 -14.52
N LEU A 42 -64.53 3.83 -15.36
CA LEU A 42 -65.73 3.18 -15.88
C LEU A 42 -66.57 2.58 -14.74
N ARG A 43 -65.96 1.89 -13.77
CA ARG A 43 -66.67 1.36 -12.60
C ARG A 43 -67.37 2.46 -11.78
N ARG A 44 -66.68 3.59 -11.54
CA ARG A 44 -67.30 4.75 -10.86
C ARG A 44 -68.45 5.35 -11.67
N TRP A 45 -68.28 5.44 -12.99
CA TRP A 45 -69.29 5.97 -13.89
C TRP A 45 -70.56 5.10 -13.91
N VAL A 46 -70.40 3.77 -13.96
CA VAL A 46 -71.51 2.80 -13.88
C VAL A 46 -72.23 2.90 -12.54
N ALA A 47 -71.49 2.92 -11.42
CA ALA A 47 -72.09 3.02 -10.09
C ALA A 47 -72.95 4.29 -9.93
N SER A 48 -72.50 5.42 -10.47
CA SER A 48 -73.28 6.67 -10.46
C SER A 48 -74.55 6.60 -11.33
N ARG A 49 -74.54 5.79 -12.40
CA ARG A 49 -75.65 5.64 -13.33
C ARG A 49 -76.67 4.60 -12.88
N ALA A 50 -76.21 3.50 -12.28
CA ALA A 50 -77.06 2.47 -11.68
C ALA A 50 -77.95 3.03 -10.55
N GLN A 51 -77.48 4.08 -9.85
CA GLN A 51 -78.29 4.79 -8.86
C GLN A 51 -79.46 5.60 -9.47
N LYS A 52 -79.41 5.91 -10.79
CA LYS A 52 -80.39 6.77 -11.49
C LYS A 52 -81.32 6.00 -12.42
N VAL A 53 -80.90 4.86 -12.94
CA VAL A 53 -81.65 4.07 -13.93
C VAL A 53 -81.64 2.63 -13.42
N GLY A 54 -82.83 2.10 -13.12
CA GLY A 54 -83.00 0.80 -12.47
C GLY A 54 -82.26 -0.35 -13.15
N GLU A 55 -81.91 -1.31 -12.29
CA GLU A 55 -81.21 -2.60 -12.48
C GLU A 55 -81.07 -3.09 -13.93
N TRP A 56 -79.97 -2.66 -14.57
CA TRP A 56 -79.46 -3.28 -15.79
C TRP A 56 -77.99 -3.64 -15.54
N ASP A 57 -77.63 -4.90 -15.78
CA ASP A 57 -76.31 -5.46 -15.40
C ASP A 57 -75.22 -5.07 -16.42
N HIS A 58 -74.86 -3.79 -16.39
CA HIS A 58 -73.87 -3.17 -17.28
C HIS A 58 -72.42 -3.58 -16.99
N ASN A 59 -72.17 -4.32 -15.90
CA ASN A 59 -70.83 -4.66 -15.46
C ASN A 59 -70.17 -5.66 -16.41
N GLN A 60 -70.91 -6.67 -16.85
CA GLN A 60 -70.38 -7.73 -17.71
C GLN A 60 -69.96 -7.19 -19.09
N ASP A 61 -70.77 -6.33 -19.70
CA ASP A 61 -70.47 -5.73 -21.01
C ASP A 61 -69.22 -4.83 -20.95
N ILE A 62 -69.02 -4.14 -19.82
CA ILE A 62 -67.86 -3.26 -19.62
C ILE A 62 -66.60 -4.06 -19.37
N GLU A 63 -66.67 -5.13 -18.57
CA GLU A 63 -65.53 -6.03 -18.38
C GLU A 63 -65.12 -6.70 -19.70
N GLN A 64 -66.10 -7.15 -20.49
CA GLN A 64 -65.83 -7.72 -21.81
C GLN A 64 -65.24 -6.68 -22.78
N GLY A 65 -65.79 -5.47 -22.82
CA GLY A 65 -65.29 -4.37 -23.64
C GLY A 65 -63.89 -3.91 -23.23
N LEU A 66 -63.60 -3.87 -21.92
CA LEU A 66 -62.29 -3.52 -21.38
C LEU A 66 -61.24 -4.58 -21.74
N VAL A 67 -61.56 -5.87 -21.60
CA VAL A 67 -60.65 -6.96 -21.98
C VAL A 67 -60.36 -6.93 -23.48
N ALA A 68 -61.37 -6.69 -24.32
CA ALA A 68 -61.19 -6.53 -25.76
C ALA A 68 -60.32 -5.31 -26.10
N PHE A 69 -60.54 -4.17 -25.45
CA PHE A 69 -59.73 -2.96 -25.61
C PHE A 69 -58.29 -3.18 -25.16
N GLN A 70 -58.07 -3.79 -24.00
CA GLN A 70 -56.76 -4.10 -23.45
C GLN A 70 -55.97 -5.01 -24.40
N THR A 71 -56.61 -6.07 -24.94
CA THR A 71 -56.00 -6.98 -25.91
C THR A 71 -55.60 -6.26 -27.19
N LEU A 72 -56.50 -5.41 -27.71
CA LEU A 72 -56.24 -4.62 -28.92
C LEU A 72 -55.11 -3.61 -28.73
N LEU A 73 -55.10 -2.94 -27.58
CA LEU A 73 -54.12 -1.92 -27.22
C LEU A 73 -52.74 -2.56 -27.06
N TYR A 74 -52.62 -3.64 -26.29
CA TYR A 74 -51.34 -4.33 -26.13
C TYR A 74 -50.78 -4.83 -27.45
N ASN A 75 -51.61 -5.42 -28.32
CA ASN A 75 -51.15 -5.86 -29.64
C ASN A 75 -50.64 -4.69 -30.50
N HIS A 76 -51.30 -3.53 -30.48
CA HIS A 76 -50.82 -2.37 -31.24
C HIS A 76 -49.57 -1.74 -30.65
N VAL A 77 -49.50 -1.67 -29.32
CA VAL A 77 -48.35 -1.13 -28.60
C VAL A 77 -47.10 -1.98 -28.86
N ASP A 78 -47.24 -3.30 -28.78
CA ASP A 78 -46.17 -4.26 -29.07
C ASP A 78 -45.61 -4.09 -30.50
N ILE A 79 -46.49 -4.13 -31.51
CA ILE A 79 -46.10 -3.92 -32.92
C ILE A 79 -45.46 -2.54 -33.14
N ALA A 80 -46.00 -1.49 -32.52
CA ALA A 80 -45.45 -0.14 -32.67
C ALA A 80 -44.05 -0.03 -32.05
N PHE A 81 -43.82 -0.65 -30.90
CA PHE A 81 -42.53 -0.66 -30.24
C PHE A 81 -41.51 -1.55 -30.94
N ASP A 82 -41.91 -2.67 -31.54
CA ASP A 82 -41.05 -3.47 -32.43
C ASP A 82 -40.53 -2.62 -33.60
N TYR A 83 -41.42 -1.88 -34.27
CA TYR A 83 -41.02 -0.99 -35.36
C TYR A 83 -40.13 0.15 -34.87
N PHE A 84 -40.41 0.71 -33.70
CA PHE A 84 -39.60 1.74 -33.09
C PHE A 84 -38.19 1.23 -32.76
N GLU A 85 -38.05 0.03 -32.20
CA GLU A 85 -36.77 -0.59 -31.88
C GLU A 85 -35.93 -0.76 -33.15
N VAL A 86 -36.51 -1.42 -34.15
CA VAL A 86 -35.84 -1.67 -35.43
C VAL A 86 -35.49 -0.37 -36.14
N TRP A 87 -36.37 0.63 -36.13
CA TRP A 87 -36.10 1.92 -36.75
C TRP A 87 -34.98 2.69 -36.02
N SER A 88 -34.98 2.68 -34.69
CA SER A 88 -33.98 3.35 -33.87
C SER A 88 -32.59 2.74 -34.08
N MET A 89 -32.50 1.41 -34.11
CA MET A 89 -31.24 0.70 -34.37
C MET A 89 -30.69 0.94 -35.78
N ARG A 90 -31.57 1.17 -36.77
CA ARG A 90 -31.16 1.40 -38.16
C ARG A 90 -30.85 2.85 -38.51
N ASN A 91 -31.38 3.81 -37.76
CA ASN A 91 -31.28 5.23 -38.09
C ASN A 91 -30.58 6.07 -37.02
N ILE A 92 -30.93 5.91 -35.74
CA ILE A 92 -30.39 6.71 -34.65
C ILE A 92 -29.07 6.13 -34.18
N PHE A 93 -29.06 4.84 -33.87
CA PHE A 93 -27.89 4.12 -33.36
C PHE A 93 -27.04 3.48 -34.47
N ALA A 94 -27.16 3.99 -35.69
CA ALA A 94 -26.43 3.50 -36.84
C ALA A 94 -25.37 4.50 -37.30
N VAL A 95 -24.11 4.05 -37.30
CA VAL A 95 -23.01 4.79 -37.92
C VAL A 95 -22.89 4.36 -39.38
N ARG A 96 -22.89 5.31 -40.31
CA ARG A 96 -22.71 5.02 -41.74
C ARG A 96 -21.32 4.41 -41.99
N PRO A 97 -21.23 3.34 -42.78
CA PRO A 97 -19.94 2.77 -43.12
C PRO A 97 -19.11 3.78 -43.92
N GLY A 98 -17.85 3.97 -43.53
CA GLY A 98 -16.91 4.87 -44.22
C GLY A 98 -16.81 6.28 -43.63
N LEU A 99 -17.52 6.61 -42.55
CA LEU A 99 -17.27 7.83 -41.81
C LEU A 99 -16.13 7.63 -40.79
N PRO A 100 -15.02 8.39 -40.86
CA PRO A 100 -13.94 8.31 -39.88
C PRO A 100 -14.37 9.01 -38.59
N ILE A 101 -15.18 8.34 -37.78
CA ILE A 101 -15.50 8.80 -36.43
C ILE A 101 -14.32 8.39 -35.53
N VAL A 102 -13.66 9.38 -34.95
CA VAL A 102 -12.65 9.18 -33.91
C VAL A 102 -13.31 9.47 -32.57
N ALA A 103 -13.38 8.48 -31.69
CA ALA A 103 -13.91 8.70 -30.35
C ALA A 103 -12.95 9.62 -29.55
N PRO A 104 -13.45 10.41 -28.58
CA PRO A 104 -12.61 11.33 -27.82
C PRO A 104 -11.40 10.67 -27.15
N HIS A 105 -11.56 9.45 -26.63
CA HIS A 105 -10.47 8.67 -25.99
C HIS A 105 -9.54 8.00 -27.00
N GLN A 106 -9.90 7.95 -28.28
CA GLN A 106 -9.02 7.52 -29.36
C GLN A 106 -8.18 8.69 -29.90
N GLN A 107 -8.41 9.92 -29.42
CA GLN A 107 -7.62 11.08 -29.84
C GLN A 107 -6.18 10.95 -29.35
N GLY A 108 -5.24 10.87 -30.32
CA GLY A 108 -3.81 10.69 -30.02
C GLY A 108 -3.40 9.22 -29.82
N LEU A 109 -4.30 8.27 -30.04
CA LEU A 109 -3.95 6.86 -30.08
C LEU A 109 -3.13 6.58 -31.34
N ASN A 110 -1.85 6.27 -31.18
CA ASN A 110 -0.98 5.88 -32.26
C ASN A 110 -0.83 4.35 -32.29
N LEU A 111 -1.53 3.70 -33.22
CA LEU A 111 -1.53 2.25 -33.40
C LEU A 111 -0.36 1.75 -34.25
N ASP A 112 0.55 2.63 -34.68
CA ASP A 112 1.71 2.26 -35.51
C ASP A 112 2.86 1.64 -34.69
N HIS A 113 2.71 1.53 -33.36
CA HIS A 113 3.70 0.92 -32.48
C HIS A 113 3.75 -0.59 -32.69
N THR A 114 4.97 -1.12 -32.80
CA THR A 114 5.17 -2.57 -32.89
C THR A 114 5.04 -3.22 -31.51
N PRO A 115 4.59 -4.49 -31.42
CA PRO A 115 4.48 -5.19 -30.14
C PRO A 115 5.83 -5.32 -29.41
N ASP A 116 6.93 -5.33 -30.16
CA ASP A 116 8.29 -5.36 -29.61
C ASP A 116 8.65 -4.03 -28.92
N GLU A 117 8.26 -2.89 -29.49
CA GLU A 117 8.44 -1.56 -28.88
C GLU A 117 7.58 -1.40 -27.62
N GLU A 118 6.34 -1.87 -27.62
CA GLU A 118 5.50 -1.89 -26.43
C GLU A 118 6.11 -2.75 -25.31
N GLY A 119 6.65 -3.91 -25.66
CA GLY A 119 7.37 -4.78 -24.72
C GLY A 119 8.60 -4.12 -24.12
N ALA A 120 9.38 -3.40 -24.94
CA ALA A 120 10.54 -2.64 -24.48
C ALA A 120 10.15 -1.50 -23.53
N LEU A 121 9.09 -0.74 -23.84
CA LEU A 121 8.57 0.32 -22.98
C LEU A 121 8.05 -0.23 -21.64
N LEU A 122 7.37 -1.38 -21.64
CA LEU A 122 6.94 -2.04 -20.41
C LEU A 122 8.13 -2.49 -19.55
N ALA A 123 9.19 -3.00 -20.17
CA ALA A 123 10.42 -3.36 -19.47
C ALA A 123 11.12 -2.11 -18.88
N GLU A 124 11.15 -1.00 -19.62
CA GLU A 124 11.68 0.28 -19.13
C GLU A 124 10.87 0.81 -17.93
N ILE A 125 9.54 0.77 -18.01
CA ILE A 125 8.66 1.17 -16.89
C ILE A 125 8.98 0.34 -15.64
N GLU A 126 9.16 -0.97 -15.78
CA GLU A 126 9.51 -1.85 -14.67
C GLU A 126 10.90 -1.55 -14.11
N GLU A 127 11.88 -1.25 -14.96
CA GLU A 127 13.21 -0.82 -14.52
C GLU A 127 13.14 0.52 -13.76
N LEU A 128 12.38 1.50 -14.25
CA LEU A 128 12.16 2.78 -13.59
C LEU A 128 11.48 2.60 -12.24
N ARG A 129 10.47 1.73 -12.13
CA ARG A 129 9.84 1.38 -10.85
C ARG A 129 10.86 0.81 -9.86
N ARG A 130 11.76 -0.07 -10.31
CA ARG A 130 12.85 -0.62 -9.49
C ARG A 130 13.81 0.49 -9.05
N LYS A 131 14.23 1.37 -9.95
CA LYS A 131 15.10 2.54 -9.66
C LYS A 131 14.46 3.47 -8.62
N ILE A 132 13.17 3.77 -8.75
CA ILE A 132 12.45 4.59 -7.77
C ILE A 132 12.42 3.90 -6.40
N ASN A 133 12.19 2.59 -6.36
CA ASN A 133 12.17 1.84 -5.10
C ASN A 133 13.56 1.79 -4.44
N THR A 134 14.64 1.61 -5.20
CA THR A 134 16.00 1.65 -4.64
C THR A 134 16.34 3.05 -4.13
N GLN A 135 16.00 4.11 -4.87
CA GLN A 135 16.18 5.49 -4.44
C GLN A 135 15.40 5.81 -3.16
N ARG A 136 14.14 5.37 -3.04
CA ARG A 136 13.34 5.53 -1.82
C ARG A 136 13.98 4.83 -0.63
N LYS A 137 14.49 3.61 -0.79
CA LYS A 137 15.21 2.87 0.26
C LYS A 137 16.48 3.60 0.67
N LEU A 138 17.28 4.05 -0.29
CA LEU A 138 18.51 4.82 -0.02
C LEU A 138 18.19 6.13 0.72
N ASN A 139 17.18 6.88 0.28
CA ASN A 139 16.77 8.12 0.95
C ASN A 139 16.36 7.85 2.42
N ARG A 140 15.63 6.76 2.67
CA ARG A 140 15.31 6.35 4.05
C ARG A 140 16.57 6.08 4.86
N LEU A 141 17.52 5.31 4.33
CA LEU A 141 18.79 5.03 5.02
C LEU A 141 19.60 6.31 5.26
N PHE A 142 19.72 7.20 4.28
CA PHE A 142 20.41 8.48 4.45
C PHE A 142 19.75 9.36 5.51
N SER A 143 18.42 9.42 5.53
CA SER A 143 17.69 10.18 6.56
C SER A 143 17.93 9.62 7.96
N LEU A 144 18.04 8.29 8.11
CA LEU A 144 18.37 7.64 9.38
C LEU A 144 19.82 7.92 9.79
N ALA A 145 20.76 7.77 8.86
CA ALA A 145 22.18 8.04 9.10
C ALA A 145 22.42 9.52 9.49
N ALA A 146 21.73 10.47 8.83
CA ALA A 146 21.79 11.88 9.17
C ALA A 146 21.30 12.15 10.60
N ARG A 147 20.19 11.52 11.02
CA ARG A 147 19.67 11.62 12.40
C ARG A 147 20.63 11.01 13.42
N ALA A 148 21.19 9.83 13.13
CA ALA A 148 22.16 9.18 14.00
C ALA A 148 23.43 10.02 14.16
N SER A 149 23.95 10.57 13.06
CA SER A 149 25.11 11.45 13.08
C SER A 149 24.83 12.74 13.87
N ALA A 150 23.64 13.32 13.73
CA ALA A 150 23.25 14.49 14.52
C ALA A 150 23.18 14.17 16.02
N ALA A 151 22.61 13.03 16.41
CA ALA A 151 22.58 12.59 17.81
C ALA A 151 24.00 12.34 18.37
N GLN A 152 24.85 11.65 17.62
CA GLN A 152 26.25 11.43 17.99
C GLN A 152 27.00 12.75 18.16
N ARG A 153 26.77 13.73 17.29
CA ARG A 153 27.33 15.06 17.39
C ARG A 153 26.91 15.75 18.70
N VAL A 154 25.62 15.74 19.03
CA VAL A 154 25.12 16.32 20.29
C VAL A 154 25.74 15.63 21.51
N HIS A 155 25.88 14.30 21.48
CA HIS A 155 26.56 13.57 22.56
C HIS A 155 28.05 13.94 22.68
N ALA A 156 28.76 14.06 21.56
CA ALA A 156 30.15 14.47 21.54
C ALA A 156 30.33 15.91 22.04
N GLU A 157 29.44 16.82 21.63
CA GLU A 157 29.41 18.21 22.12
C GLU A 157 29.13 18.25 23.63
N SER A 158 28.15 17.50 24.14
CA SER A 158 27.88 17.40 25.59
C SER A 158 29.05 16.80 26.37
N ARG A 159 29.75 15.80 25.81
CA ARG A 159 30.97 15.27 26.41
C ARG A 159 32.08 16.31 26.41
N LEU A 160 32.23 17.07 25.34
CA LEU A 160 33.22 18.14 25.26
C LEU A 160 32.92 19.22 26.30
N THR A 161 31.66 19.68 26.44
CA THR A 161 31.30 20.66 27.48
C THR A 161 31.51 20.11 28.88
N ARG A 162 31.24 18.81 29.11
CA ARG A 162 31.58 18.16 30.38
C ARG A 162 33.08 18.06 30.61
N LEU A 163 33.90 17.93 29.57
CA LEU A 163 35.36 17.83 29.71
C LEU A 163 36.06 19.18 29.50
N SER A 164 35.36 20.24 29.13
CA SER A 164 35.97 21.54 28.82
C SER A 164 36.54 22.19 30.07
N PHE A 165 36.02 21.88 31.26
CA PHE A 165 36.63 22.30 32.52
C PHE A 165 38.04 21.70 32.70
N LEU A 166 38.30 20.51 32.14
CA LEU A 166 39.63 19.90 32.19
C LEU A 166 40.64 20.64 31.30
N ARG A 167 40.14 21.38 30.30
CA ARG A 167 40.92 22.24 29.41
C ARG A 167 41.09 23.66 29.96
N SER A 168 40.67 23.91 31.21
CA SER A 168 40.91 25.19 31.88
C SER A 168 42.42 25.43 32.08
N PRO A 169 42.89 26.69 31.98
CA PRO A 169 44.31 27.02 32.11
C PRO A 169 44.90 26.63 33.47
N HIS A 170 44.07 26.45 34.49
CA HIS A 170 44.47 26.01 35.84
C HIS A 170 44.95 24.55 35.88
N LEU A 171 44.38 23.64 35.10
CA LEU A 171 44.92 22.27 35.01
C LEU A 171 46.15 22.17 34.11
N GLN A 172 46.27 23.05 33.10
CA GLN A 172 47.52 23.17 32.35
C GLN A 172 48.66 23.66 33.26
N SER A 173 48.38 24.61 34.17
CA SER A 173 49.34 24.99 35.20
C SER A 173 49.64 23.84 36.18
N LEU A 174 48.66 22.97 36.48
CA LEU A 174 48.92 21.77 37.28
C LEU A 174 49.76 20.72 36.53
N HIS A 175 49.64 20.57 35.21
CA HIS A 175 50.54 19.70 34.44
C HIS A 175 51.99 20.23 34.45
N THR A 176 52.19 21.55 34.51
CA THR A 176 53.53 22.15 34.68
C THR A 176 54.00 22.17 36.15
N LEU A 177 53.08 22.06 37.10
CA LEU A 177 53.34 22.10 38.55
C LEU A 177 53.25 20.73 39.23
N LEU A 178 52.85 19.67 38.52
CA LEU A 178 52.81 18.30 39.03
C LEU A 178 54.27 17.90 39.24
N PRO A 179 54.74 17.80 40.50
CA PRO A 179 56.13 17.50 40.76
C PRO A 179 56.45 16.10 40.23
N ASP A 180 57.64 15.91 39.66
CA ASP A 180 58.16 14.61 39.22
C ASP A 180 58.11 13.52 40.32
N SER A 181 57.91 13.92 41.57
CA SER A 181 57.66 13.00 42.68
C SER A 181 56.34 12.24 42.56
N PHE A 182 55.27 12.83 42.03
CA PHE A 182 53.98 12.16 41.88
C PHE A 182 53.98 11.16 40.73
N THR A 183 54.69 11.47 39.63
CA THR A 183 54.89 10.52 38.52
C THR A 183 55.79 9.37 38.95
N ASN A 184 56.85 9.64 39.74
CA ASN A 184 57.69 8.60 40.33
C ASN A 184 56.95 7.76 41.38
N MET A 185 56.09 8.36 42.21
CA MET A 185 55.27 7.64 43.18
C MET A 185 54.19 6.80 42.48
N TYR A 186 53.56 7.32 41.42
CA TYR A 186 52.65 6.54 40.59
C TYR A 186 53.38 5.40 39.86
N ALA A 187 54.56 5.63 39.31
CA ALA A 187 55.38 4.58 38.69
C ALA A 187 55.84 3.53 39.72
N ALA A 188 56.19 3.94 40.94
CA ALA A 188 56.52 3.04 42.04
C ALA A 188 55.30 2.22 42.50
N VAL A 189 54.10 2.83 42.54
CA VAL A 189 52.86 2.13 42.91
C VAL A 189 52.34 1.24 41.76
N ALA A 190 52.52 1.64 40.51
CA ALA A 190 52.12 0.87 39.33
C ALA A 190 53.10 -0.28 39.01
N SER A 191 54.33 -0.20 39.51
CA SER A 191 55.32 -1.29 39.45
C SER A 191 55.23 -2.25 40.64
N LEU A 192 54.39 -1.95 41.64
CA LEU A 192 53.98 -2.97 42.59
C LEU A 192 53.19 -4.05 41.82
N PRO A 193 53.44 -5.34 42.08
CA PRO A 193 52.57 -6.40 41.60
C PRO A 193 51.13 -6.07 42.00
N PRO A 194 50.11 -6.35 41.17
CA PRO A 194 48.73 -6.17 41.58
C PRO A 194 48.57 -6.89 42.90
N HIS A 195 48.32 -6.14 43.98
CA HIS A 195 47.85 -6.75 45.19
C HIS A 195 46.54 -7.39 44.78
N ASP A 196 46.50 -8.72 44.81
CA ASP A 196 45.26 -9.45 45.02
C ASP A 196 44.67 -8.78 46.27
N HIS A 197 43.77 -7.82 46.06
CA HIS A 197 42.53 -7.89 46.77
C HIS A 197 42.02 -9.28 46.44
N ALA A 198 42.48 -10.29 47.20
CA ALA A 198 41.66 -11.44 47.45
C ALA A 198 40.32 -10.79 47.72
N PRO A 199 39.28 -11.01 46.88
CA PRO A 199 37.98 -10.62 47.35
C PRO A 199 37.93 -11.25 48.73
N ALA A 200 37.62 -10.46 49.75
CA ALA A 200 36.92 -11.06 50.84
C ALA A 200 35.73 -11.73 50.15
N ARG A 201 35.91 -12.99 49.77
CA ARG A 201 34.87 -13.97 49.65
C ARG A 201 34.34 -13.97 51.08
N SER A 202 33.47 -13.00 51.36
CA SER A 202 32.37 -13.27 52.25
C SER A 202 31.87 -14.63 51.78
N PRO A 203 31.86 -15.65 52.67
CA PRO A 203 31.42 -16.98 52.28
C PRO A 203 30.12 -16.79 51.51
N ALA A 204 30.02 -17.40 50.33
CA ALA A 204 28.82 -17.33 49.54
C ALA A 204 27.67 -17.72 50.47
N ASP A 205 26.81 -16.76 50.84
CA ASP A 205 25.54 -17.07 51.49
C ASP A 205 24.88 -18.11 50.58
N PRO A 206 24.64 -19.36 51.02
CA PRO A 206 24.24 -20.46 50.15
C PRO A 206 22.82 -20.32 49.53
N GLY A 207 22.29 -19.09 49.43
CA GLY A 207 21.01 -18.77 48.82
C GLY A 207 20.98 -17.54 47.91
N LYS A 208 22.05 -16.75 47.76
CA LYS A 208 22.03 -15.53 46.90
C LYS A 208 22.62 -15.78 45.52
N ARG A 209 21.96 -15.29 44.48
CA ARG A 209 22.37 -15.56 43.11
C ARG A 209 23.56 -14.68 42.71
N PRO A 210 24.50 -15.16 41.88
CA PRO A 210 25.76 -14.46 41.58
C PRO A 210 25.61 -13.09 40.89
N TRP A 211 24.45 -12.78 40.31
CA TRP A 211 24.14 -11.48 39.70
C TRP A 211 23.63 -10.43 40.71
N GLU A 212 23.33 -10.82 41.94
CA GLU A 212 22.88 -9.94 43.03
C GLU A 212 24.05 -9.46 43.90
N THR A 213 25.20 -10.12 43.82
CA THR A 213 26.36 -9.86 44.70
C THR A 213 27.41 -8.95 44.07
N SER A 214 27.40 -8.79 42.75
CA SER A 214 28.36 -7.93 42.05
C SER A 214 27.84 -7.44 40.69
N LYS A 215 28.27 -6.24 40.29
CA LYS A 215 27.96 -5.66 38.96
C LYS A 215 28.50 -6.52 37.82
N SER A 216 29.67 -7.13 38.00
CA SER A 216 30.24 -8.07 37.04
C SER A 216 29.38 -9.34 36.89
N GLY A 217 28.81 -9.83 37.99
CA GLY A 217 27.84 -10.94 37.97
C GLY A 217 26.54 -10.60 37.24
N TYR A 218 26.03 -9.38 37.38
CA TYR A 218 24.88 -8.92 36.59
C TYR A 218 25.19 -8.88 35.09
N LEU A 219 26.38 -8.38 34.73
CA LEU A 219 26.79 -8.30 33.32
C LEU A 219 27.00 -9.69 32.70
N SER A 220 27.58 -10.65 33.44
CA SER A 220 27.71 -12.02 32.93
C SER A 220 26.35 -12.69 32.79
N TRP A 221 25.45 -12.54 33.76
CA TRP A 221 24.09 -13.05 33.67
C TRP A 221 23.29 -12.42 32.52
N ALA A 222 23.37 -11.11 32.33
CA ALA A 222 22.66 -10.41 31.26
C ALA A 222 23.18 -10.83 29.87
N ARG A 223 24.51 -11.02 29.73
CA ARG A 223 25.10 -11.57 28.52
C ARG A 223 24.61 -12.99 28.25
N ASP A 224 24.62 -13.84 29.28
CA ASP A 224 24.22 -15.24 29.15
C ASP A 224 22.72 -15.36 28.85
N GLN A 225 21.87 -14.45 29.36
CA GLN A 225 20.46 -14.34 28.96
C GLN A 225 20.25 -13.88 27.52
N LEU A 226 21.06 -12.92 27.05
CA LEU A 226 20.99 -12.47 25.66
C LEU A 226 21.34 -13.62 24.70
N VAL A 227 22.40 -14.37 25.02
CA VAL A 227 22.85 -15.53 24.24
C VAL A 227 21.83 -16.68 24.29
N ALA A 228 21.21 -16.93 25.46
CA ALA A 228 20.16 -17.94 25.59
C ALA A 228 18.92 -17.57 24.75
N ARG A 229 18.58 -16.29 24.66
CA ARG A 229 17.45 -15.80 23.87
C ARG A 229 17.70 -15.93 22.36
N THR A 230 18.90 -15.58 21.89
CA THR A 230 19.25 -15.77 20.46
C THR A 230 19.33 -17.26 20.10
N LYS A 231 19.81 -18.11 21.02
CA LYS A 231 19.86 -19.57 20.82
C LYS A 231 18.48 -20.23 20.91
N GLY A 232 17.54 -19.65 21.65
CA GLY A 232 16.14 -20.08 21.69
C GLY A 232 15.36 -19.72 20.44
N GLU A 233 15.71 -18.62 19.76
CA GLU A 233 15.10 -18.20 18.49
C GLU A 233 15.56 -19.06 17.29
N GLU A 234 16.74 -19.72 17.36
CA GLU A 234 17.23 -20.61 16.30
C GLU A 234 16.72 -22.06 16.39
N ASN A 235 16.16 -22.51 17.52
CA ASN A 235 15.88 -23.93 17.79
C ASN A 235 14.41 -24.27 18.16
N GLY A 236 13.43 -23.38 17.96
CA GLY A 236 12.06 -23.57 18.42
C GLY A 236 10.98 -23.36 17.35
N ASP A 237 10.56 -24.47 16.75
CA ASP A 237 9.27 -24.64 16.06
C ASP A 237 8.19 -24.93 17.14
N GLY A 238 7.05 -24.22 17.09
CA GLY A 238 5.77 -24.64 17.67
C GLY A 238 5.52 -24.65 19.20
N ASP A 239 4.58 -23.78 19.61
CA ASP A 239 3.56 -23.96 20.67
C ASP A 239 3.82 -23.44 22.11
N GLY A 240 2.81 -22.77 22.65
CA GLY A 240 2.61 -22.62 24.11
C GLY A 240 2.89 -21.26 24.77
N ASP A 241 1.84 -20.43 24.80
CA ASP A 241 1.40 -19.60 25.94
C ASP A 241 1.90 -18.15 26.12
N GLY A 242 0.93 -17.28 26.35
CA GLY A 242 1.03 -15.83 26.30
C GLY A 242 1.55 -15.21 27.59
N ARG A 243 2.70 -14.55 27.51
CA ARG A 243 3.06 -13.35 28.31
C ARG A 243 4.41 -12.79 27.84
N GLY A 244 4.38 -11.70 27.06
CA GLY A 244 5.61 -10.92 26.79
C GLY A 244 5.74 -10.19 25.45
N GLN A 245 4.64 -9.76 24.82
CA GLN A 245 4.68 -9.14 23.47
C GLN A 245 5.19 -7.68 23.41
N GLY A 246 5.55 -7.05 24.53
CA GLY A 246 5.98 -5.64 24.54
C GLY A 246 7.46 -5.38 24.21
N SER A 247 8.35 -6.38 24.34
CA SER A 247 9.81 -6.17 24.22
C SER A 247 10.43 -6.84 22.98
N SER A 248 9.78 -7.84 22.39
CA SER A 248 10.27 -8.52 21.18
C SER A 248 10.17 -7.65 19.92
N ALA A 249 9.17 -6.76 19.82
CA ALA A 249 9.03 -5.87 18.67
C ALA A 249 10.17 -4.83 18.59
N VAL A 250 10.59 -4.29 19.73
CA VAL A 250 11.72 -3.34 19.79
C VAL A 250 13.05 -4.07 19.59
N GLY A 251 13.21 -5.28 20.16
CA GLY A 251 14.37 -6.13 19.93
C GLY A 251 14.53 -6.57 18.47
N ALA A 252 13.43 -6.96 17.81
CA ALA A 252 13.43 -7.32 16.39
C ALA A 252 13.66 -6.12 15.47
N LEU A 253 13.19 -4.93 15.85
CA LEU A 253 13.49 -3.68 15.13
C LEU A 253 14.95 -3.25 15.28
N VAL A 254 15.55 -3.42 16.45
CA VAL A 254 16.98 -3.10 16.68
C VAL A 254 17.88 -4.17 16.05
N ALA A 255 17.53 -5.45 16.15
CA ALA A 255 18.26 -6.53 15.48
C ALA A 255 18.17 -6.43 13.95
N SER A 256 17.00 -6.12 13.39
CA SER A 256 16.88 -5.85 11.94
C SER A 256 17.56 -4.55 11.52
N ALA A 257 17.67 -3.55 12.40
CA ALA A 257 18.47 -2.36 12.16
C ALA A 257 19.98 -2.67 12.17
N ASP A 258 20.46 -3.49 13.11
CA ASP A 258 21.87 -3.92 13.17
C ASP A 258 22.24 -4.89 12.04
N GLN A 259 21.29 -5.70 11.55
CA GLN A 259 21.48 -6.60 10.41
C GLN A 259 21.47 -5.86 9.05
N VAL A 260 20.90 -4.65 8.99
CA VAL A 260 20.90 -3.79 7.80
C VAL A 260 22.02 -2.72 7.85
N ALA A 261 22.69 -2.56 9.00
CA ALA A 261 23.65 -1.48 9.24
C ALA A 261 25.03 -1.95 9.69
N ARG A 262 25.48 -3.16 9.32
CA ARG A 262 26.91 -3.46 9.42
C ARG A 262 27.63 -2.58 8.39
N VAL A 263 28.56 -1.78 8.87
CA VAL A 263 29.47 -0.96 8.04
C VAL A 263 30.20 -1.82 7.00
N GLU A 264 30.37 -3.12 7.32
CA GLU A 264 30.92 -4.14 6.42
C GLU A 264 30.01 -4.42 5.22
N ASP A 265 28.68 -4.46 5.38
CA ASP A 265 27.73 -4.68 4.29
C ASP A 265 27.65 -3.45 3.38
N VAL A 266 27.69 -2.24 3.96
CA VAL A 266 27.78 -0.99 3.19
C VAL A 266 29.10 -0.93 2.39
N LYS A 267 30.21 -1.39 2.97
CA LYS A 267 31.52 -1.49 2.29
C LYS A 267 31.50 -2.55 1.19
N ALA A 268 30.83 -3.68 1.38
CA ALA A 268 30.68 -4.72 0.37
C ALA A 268 29.81 -4.26 -0.81
N ILE A 269 28.73 -3.53 -0.56
CA ILE A 269 27.87 -2.95 -1.59
C ILE A 269 28.60 -1.84 -2.38
N LEU A 270 29.42 -1.02 -1.70
CA LEU A 270 30.25 -0.01 -2.37
C LEU A 270 31.35 -0.65 -3.22
N ALA A 271 32.01 -1.71 -2.75
CA ALA A 271 33.04 -2.42 -3.49
C ALA A 271 32.48 -3.09 -4.75
N THR A 272 31.32 -3.73 -4.65
CA THR A 272 30.62 -4.35 -5.80
C THR A 272 30.12 -3.30 -6.81
N GLY A 273 29.68 -2.13 -6.33
CA GLY A 273 29.34 -1.00 -7.20
C GLY A 273 30.54 -0.46 -7.99
N GLN A 274 31.71 -0.32 -7.36
CA GLN A 274 32.93 0.15 -8.01
C GLN A 274 33.49 -0.85 -9.04
N GLN A 275 33.35 -2.16 -8.80
CA GLN A 275 33.74 -3.19 -9.77
C GLN A 275 32.86 -3.17 -11.02
N ARG A 276 31.54 -3.01 -10.88
CA ARG A 276 30.62 -2.90 -12.03
C ARG A 276 30.89 -1.66 -12.89
N GLN A 277 31.23 -0.53 -12.27
CA GLN A 277 31.63 0.68 -13.01
C GLN A 277 32.94 0.50 -13.77
N ARG A 278 33.91 -0.23 -13.22
CA ARG A 278 35.17 -0.53 -13.91
C ARG A 278 35.00 -1.50 -15.08
N GLN A 279 34.12 -2.50 -14.94
CA GLN A 279 33.77 -3.39 -16.05
C GLN A 279 33.07 -2.64 -17.18
N GLN A 280 32.10 -1.78 -16.88
CA GLN A 280 31.46 -0.95 -17.90
C GLN A 280 32.44 0.00 -18.62
N GLN A 281 33.44 0.54 -17.93
CA GLN A 281 34.47 1.37 -18.57
C GLN A 281 35.43 0.56 -19.46
N GLN A 282 35.70 -0.70 -19.11
CA GLN A 282 36.54 -1.58 -19.94
C GLN A 282 35.79 -2.11 -21.17
N ASP A 283 34.50 -2.43 -21.04
CA ASP A 283 33.66 -2.86 -22.16
C ASP A 283 33.49 -1.73 -23.19
N VAL A 284 33.28 -0.49 -22.73
CA VAL A 284 33.21 0.70 -23.61
C VAL A 284 34.55 1.00 -24.29
N GLN A 285 35.68 0.59 -23.71
CA GLN A 285 37.00 0.82 -24.28
C GLN A 285 37.46 -0.29 -25.24
N MET A 286 36.82 -1.47 -25.17
CA MET A 286 37.05 -2.59 -26.10
C MET A 286 36.20 -2.49 -27.37
N ASP A 287 35.05 -1.80 -27.33
CA ASP A 287 34.17 -1.59 -28.49
C ASP A 287 34.61 -0.45 -29.43
N VAL A 288 35.72 0.24 -29.11
CA VAL A 288 36.26 1.39 -29.87
C VAL A 288 37.59 1.05 -30.56
N ARG A 289 37.94 -0.24 -30.69
CA ARG A 289 39.14 -0.71 -31.43
C ARG A 289 38.82 -1.68 -32.55
#